data_AF-M4LYP0-F1
#
_entry.id   AF-M4LYP0-F1
#
_cell.length_a   1.000
_cell.length_b   1.000
_cell.length_c   1.000
_cell.angle_alpha   90.00
_cell.angle_beta   90.00
_cell.angle_gamma   90.00
#
_symmetry.space_group_name_H-M   'P 1'
#
loop_
_entity.id
_entity.type
_entity.pdbx_description
1 polymer ?
#
loop_
_entity_poly.entity_id
_entity_poly.type
_entity_poly.pdbx_seq_one_letter_code
_entity_poly.pdbx_strand_id
1 'polypeptide(L)'
;CGEASDRGTCQDVVVSNATVGSQFPFSGIDDRENWPRVFYNRTCQCQSSFMGPNCGECRFGYRGPNCTERHTMIRKEIFKLTTAEKDKFVAYLNLAKRTTSQDFVIATGTYEQMNNGSNPLFADISTYDLFVWLHYYASRDAFLEGDAVWENVDFAHEAPGFAPWHR
;
A
#
# COMPACT_ATOMS: atom_id res chain seq x y z
N CYS A 1 -11.44 -13.27 -4.36
CA CYS A 1 -10.72 -13.72 -3.16
C CYS A 1 -10.34 -15.20 -3.20
N GLY A 2 -10.33 -15.87 -4.37
CA GLY A 2 -9.99 -17.30 -4.44
C GLY A 2 -10.94 -18.23 -3.69
N GLU A 3 -12.23 -17.86 -3.62
CA GLU A 3 -13.23 -18.60 -2.84
C GLU A 3 -13.45 -20.02 -3.37
N ALA A 4 -13.51 -20.19 -4.70
CA ALA A 4 -13.63 -21.50 -5.34
C ALA A 4 -12.43 -22.45 -5.10
N SER A 5 -11.32 -21.93 -4.60
CA SER A 5 -10.12 -22.70 -4.25
C SER A 5 -9.77 -22.59 -2.77
N ASP A 6 -10.73 -22.19 -1.93
CA ASP A 6 -10.62 -22.06 -0.48
C ASP A 6 -9.46 -21.16 0.00
N ARG A 7 -9.05 -20.20 -0.83
CA ARG A 7 -7.92 -19.29 -0.50
C ARG A 7 -8.35 -18.08 0.31
N GLY A 8 -9.62 -17.73 0.28
CA GLY A 8 -10.12 -16.53 0.93
C GLY A 8 -11.57 -16.20 0.58
N THR A 9 -12.10 -15.19 1.26
CA THR A 9 -13.49 -14.74 1.13
C THR A 9 -13.55 -13.22 1.11
N CYS A 10 -14.58 -12.63 0.50
CA CYS A 10 -14.82 -11.19 0.55
C CYS A 10 -15.54 -10.82 1.85
N GLN A 11 -14.91 -10.00 2.69
CA GLN A 11 -15.43 -9.62 4.00
C GLN A 11 -15.45 -8.10 4.19
N ASP A 12 -16.20 -7.63 5.18
CA ASP A 12 -16.25 -6.21 5.52
C ASP A 12 -14.91 -5.73 6.11
N VAL A 13 -14.51 -4.52 5.77
CA VAL A 13 -13.32 -3.86 6.30
C VAL A 13 -13.51 -3.56 7.78
N VAL A 14 -12.55 -4.00 8.59
CA VAL A 14 -12.47 -3.67 10.01
C VAL A 14 -11.48 -2.51 10.19
N VAL A 15 -11.97 -1.40 10.74
CA VAL A 15 -11.15 -0.23 11.10
C VAL A 15 -10.95 -0.14 12.61
N SER A 16 -9.85 0.48 13.03
CA SER A 16 -9.58 0.74 14.45
C SER A 16 -10.64 1.67 15.05
N ASN A 17 -11.03 1.41 16.30
CA ASN A 17 -11.88 2.30 17.10
C ASN A 17 -11.06 3.13 18.12
N ALA A 18 -9.73 3.11 18.01
CA ALA A 18 -8.85 3.88 18.87
C ALA A 18 -9.07 5.39 18.69
N THR A 19 -8.85 6.16 19.75
CA THR A 19 -8.92 7.62 19.69
C THR A 19 -7.80 8.19 18.85
N VAL A 20 -8.13 9.10 17.93
CA VAL A 20 -7.16 9.88 17.15
C VAL A 20 -6.60 11.04 17.97
N GLY A 21 -5.36 11.46 17.70
CA GLY A 21 -4.74 12.58 18.38
C GLY A 21 -5.40 13.92 18.01
N SER A 22 -5.40 14.88 18.93
CA SER A 22 -6.00 16.21 18.70
C SER A 22 -5.22 17.10 17.72
N GLN A 23 -4.10 16.61 17.18
CA GLN A 23 -3.24 17.32 16.22
C GLN A 23 -3.94 17.54 14.87
N PHE A 24 -4.84 16.62 14.49
CA PHE A 24 -5.67 16.76 13.30
C PHE A 24 -7.11 17.08 13.73
N PRO A 25 -7.53 18.36 13.69
CA PRO A 25 -8.80 18.80 14.26
C PRO A 25 -10.02 18.61 13.32
N PHE A 26 -9.83 17.99 12.16
CA PHE A 26 -10.86 17.81 11.14
C PHE A 26 -11.41 16.40 11.12
N SER A 27 -12.56 16.22 10.47
CA SER A 27 -13.13 14.90 10.20
C SER A 27 -13.87 14.88 8.87
N GLY A 28 -13.66 13.82 8.11
CA GLY A 28 -14.31 13.60 6.82
C GLY A 28 -13.79 14.48 5.69
N ILE A 29 -12.58 15.03 5.82
CA ILE A 29 -11.98 15.90 4.80
C ILE A 29 -10.82 15.23 4.06
N ASP A 30 -10.25 14.16 4.63
CA ASP A 30 -9.12 13.46 4.03
C ASP A 30 -9.46 12.01 3.72
N ASP A 31 -9.26 11.60 2.48
CA ASP A 31 -9.53 10.26 1.97
C ASP A 31 -8.78 9.14 2.73
N ARG A 32 -7.75 9.50 3.52
CA ARG A 32 -6.94 8.59 4.34
C ARG A 32 -7.54 8.33 5.72
N GLU A 33 -8.55 9.08 6.14
CA GLU A 33 -9.27 8.83 7.38
C GLU A 33 -9.97 7.46 7.35
N ASN A 34 -9.83 6.68 8.43
CA ASN A 34 -10.40 5.33 8.53
C ASN A 34 -10.08 4.45 7.30
N TRP A 35 -8.87 4.58 6.77
CA TRP A 35 -8.43 3.87 5.57
C TRP A 35 -8.74 2.37 5.65
N PRO A 36 -9.26 1.74 4.58
CA PRO A 36 -9.55 2.28 3.24
C PRO A 36 -11.03 2.68 2.98
N ARG A 37 -11.83 2.97 4.02
CA ARG A 37 -13.30 3.01 3.91
C ARG A 37 -13.89 4.02 2.93
N VAL A 38 -13.17 5.10 2.63
CA VAL A 38 -13.61 6.09 1.64
C VAL A 38 -13.80 5.47 0.26
N PHE A 39 -12.92 4.54 -0.11
CA PHE A 39 -12.99 3.86 -1.41
C PHE A 39 -13.72 2.52 -1.35
N TYR A 40 -13.45 1.71 -0.32
CA TYR A 40 -13.98 0.35 -0.23
C TYR A 40 -14.38 -0.02 1.19
N ASN A 41 -15.55 -0.61 1.34
CA ASN A 41 -16.05 -1.15 2.61
C ASN A 41 -15.88 -2.67 2.73
N ARG A 42 -15.43 -3.35 1.67
CA ARG A 42 -15.17 -4.81 1.64
C ARG A 42 -13.86 -5.12 0.92
N THR A 43 -13.11 -6.08 1.45
CA THR A 43 -11.84 -6.55 0.87
C THR A 43 -11.72 -8.07 0.95
N CYS A 44 -10.73 -8.63 0.26
CA CYS A 44 -10.42 -10.05 0.39
C CYS A 44 -9.69 -10.34 1.71
N GLN A 45 -10.23 -11.26 2.50
CA GLN A 45 -9.53 -11.84 3.64
C GLN A 45 -9.06 -13.24 3.27
N CYS A 46 -7.74 -13.41 3.23
CA CYS A 46 -7.11 -14.66 2.83
C CYS A 46 -6.96 -15.64 4.00
N GLN A 47 -7.05 -16.93 3.69
CA GLN A 47 -6.93 -18.02 4.66
C GLN A 47 -5.47 -18.50 4.76
N SER A 48 -5.12 -19.02 5.94
CA SER A 48 -3.83 -19.69 6.18
C SER A 48 -2.61 -18.86 5.77
N SER A 49 -1.82 -19.33 4.79
CA SER A 49 -0.60 -18.68 4.28
C SER A 49 -0.81 -17.99 2.94
N PHE A 50 -2.05 -17.86 2.45
CA PHE A 50 -2.35 -17.09 1.24
C PHE A 50 -2.35 -15.59 1.53
N MET A 51 -2.03 -14.78 0.52
CA MET A 51 -1.93 -13.32 0.59
C MET A 51 -2.23 -12.70 -0.80
N GLY A 52 -2.11 -11.39 -0.92
CA GLY A 52 -2.35 -10.63 -2.15
C GLY A 52 -3.78 -10.11 -2.25
N PRO A 53 -4.05 -9.18 -3.18
CA PRO A 53 -5.34 -8.49 -3.28
C PRO A 53 -6.50 -9.44 -3.61
N ASN A 54 -6.21 -10.60 -4.22
CA ASN A 54 -7.19 -11.61 -4.60
C ASN A 54 -6.97 -12.98 -3.92
N CYS A 55 -6.05 -13.07 -2.95
CA CYS A 55 -5.59 -14.30 -2.31
C CYS A 55 -4.82 -15.29 -3.21
N GLY A 56 -4.31 -14.84 -4.35
CA GLY A 56 -3.54 -15.65 -5.30
C GLY A 56 -2.08 -15.87 -4.91
N GLU A 57 -1.54 -15.07 -4.00
CA GLU A 57 -0.13 -15.06 -3.61
C GLU A 57 0.10 -15.76 -2.28
N CYS A 58 1.38 -15.90 -1.89
CA CYS A 58 1.77 -16.44 -0.60
C CYS A 58 2.26 -15.36 0.34
N ARG A 59 1.93 -15.50 1.62
CA ARG A 59 2.44 -14.65 2.70
C ARG A 59 3.96 -14.65 2.71
N PHE A 60 4.57 -13.50 3.05
CA PHE A 60 6.03 -13.40 3.22
C PHE A 60 6.58 -14.55 4.07
N GLY A 61 7.59 -15.24 3.55
CA GLY A 61 8.17 -16.43 4.17
C GLY A 61 7.64 -17.76 3.64
N TYR A 62 6.65 -17.75 2.74
CA TYR A 62 6.06 -18.94 2.12
C TYR A 62 6.09 -18.87 0.59
N ARG A 63 6.09 -20.02 -0.06
CA ARG A 63 6.02 -20.17 -1.52
C ARG A 63 5.34 -21.49 -1.92
N GLY A 64 5.31 -21.75 -3.23
CA GLY A 64 4.69 -22.93 -3.82
C GLY A 64 3.20 -22.69 -4.11
N PRO A 65 2.56 -23.56 -4.90
CA PRO A 65 1.18 -23.36 -5.36
C PRO A 65 0.17 -23.27 -4.20
N ASN A 66 0.47 -23.91 -3.07
CA ASN A 66 -0.39 -23.96 -1.88
C ASN A 66 0.18 -23.18 -0.68
N CYS A 67 1.26 -22.41 -0.87
CA CYS A 67 1.87 -21.58 0.19
C CYS A 67 2.30 -22.35 1.44
N THR A 68 2.70 -23.61 1.29
CA THR A 68 3.15 -24.48 2.38
C THR A 68 4.66 -24.59 2.49
N GLU A 69 5.41 -24.22 1.44
CA GLU A 69 6.86 -24.29 1.43
C GLU A 69 7.45 -23.05 2.14
N ARG A 70 8.25 -23.27 3.18
CA ARG A 70 8.97 -22.18 3.84
C ARG A 70 10.11 -21.65 2.95
N HIS A 71 10.27 -20.34 2.94
CA HIS A 71 11.28 -19.65 2.16
C HIS A 71 11.84 -18.46 2.93
N THR A 72 13.14 -18.47 3.20
CA THR A 72 13.82 -17.40 3.94
C THR A 72 14.72 -16.61 3.01
N MET A 73 14.53 -15.30 2.95
CA MET A 73 15.40 -14.36 2.24
C MET A 73 16.28 -13.60 3.24
N ILE A 74 17.56 -13.45 2.92
CA ILE A 74 18.52 -12.72 3.76
C ILE A 74 18.79 -11.35 3.13
N ARG A 75 18.37 -10.27 3.80
CA ARG A 75 18.76 -8.90 3.45
C ARG A 75 20.20 -8.68 3.89
N LYS A 76 21.15 -8.68 2.94
CA LYS A 76 22.58 -8.48 3.18
C LYS A 76 22.92 -6.99 3.23
N GLU A 77 24.03 -6.67 3.89
CA GLU A 77 24.62 -5.33 3.86
C GLU A 77 25.18 -5.04 2.46
N ILE A 78 24.94 -3.84 1.92
CA ILE A 78 25.19 -3.49 0.52
C ILE A 78 26.69 -3.45 0.17
N PHE A 79 27.56 -2.98 1.07
CA PHE A 79 29.00 -2.89 0.85
C PHE A 79 29.67 -4.25 0.83
N LYS A 80 29.13 -5.24 1.55
CA LYS A 80 29.56 -6.65 1.59
C LYS A 80 29.10 -7.49 0.40
N LEU A 81 28.30 -6.95 -0.52
CA LEU A 81 27.94 -7.64 -1.75
C LEU A 81 29.13 -7.75 -2.70
N THR A 82 29.18 -8.85 -3.45
CA THR A 82 30.06 -9.01 -4.62
C THR A 82 29.71 -8.00 -5.70
N THR A 83 30.64 -7.73 -6.62
CA THR A 83 30.39 -6.82 -7.76
C THR A 83 29.18 -7.28 -8.57
N ALA A 84 29.08 -8.58 -8.88
CA ALA A 84 27.93 -9.13 -9.62
C ALA A 84 26.59 -8.96 -8.88
N GLU A 85 26.56 -9.10 -7.55
CA GLU A 85 25.35 -8.86 -6.75
C GLU A 85 24.97 -7.36 -6.77
N LYS A 86 25.93 -6.44 -6.69
CA LYS A 86 25.69 -4.99 -6.79
C LYS A 86 25.16 -4.60 -8.16
N ASP A 87 25.79 -5.09 -9.23
CA ASP A 87 25.36 -4.82 -10.61
C ASP A 87 23.94 -5.34 -10.84
N LYS A 88 23.63 -6.55 -10.36
CA LYS A 88 22.28 -7.10 -10.39
C LYS A 88 21.30 -6.24 -9.61
N PHE A 89 21.64 -5.81 -8.40
CA PHE A 89 20.77 -4.95 -7.59
C PHE A 89 20.42 -3.65 -8.32
N VAL A 90 21.42 -2.94 -8.84
CA VAL A 90 21.22 -1.69 -9.59
C VAL A 90 20.44 -1.92 -10.88
N ALA A 91 20.70 -3.02 -11.61
CA ALA A 91 19.96 -3.37 -12.81
C ALA A 91 18.47 -3.61 -12.52
N TYR A 92 18.14 -4.30 -11.44
CA TYR A 92 16.75 -4.57 -11.06
C TYR A 92 16.01 -3.34 -10.51
N LEU A 93 16.71 -2.40 -9.84
CA LEU A 93 16.13 -1.10 -9.50
C LEU A 93 15.77 -0.31 -10.76
N ASN A 94 16.66 -0.27 -11.74
CA ASN A 94 16.40 0.37 -13.03
C ASN A 94 15.26 -0.30 -13.80
N LEU A 95 15.18 -1.64 -13.76
CA LEU A 95 14.07 -2.37 -14.34
C LEU A 95 12.75 -2.02 -13.65
N ALA A 96 12.70 -2.00 -12.32
CA ALA A 96 11.51 -1.66 -11.54
C ALA A 96 11.01 -0.23 -11.84
N LYS A 97 11.93 0.72 -12.07
CA LYS A 97 11.59 2.10 -12.46
C LYS A 97 11.01 2.21 -13.88
N ARG A 98 11.23 1.22 -14.75
CA ARG A 98 10.76 1.23 -16.14
C ARG A 98 9.64 0.24 -16.42
N THR A 99 9.30 -0.61 -15.45
CA THR A 99 8.29 -1.65 -15.61
C THR A 99 6.99 -1.17 -14.99
N THR A 100 5.93 -1.06 -15.79
CA THR A 100 4.58 -0.75 -15.30
C THR A 100 4.10 -1.84 -14.34
N SER A 101 3.61 -1.41 -13.18
CA SER A 101 2.96 -2.25 -12.18
C SER A 101 1.80 -3.01 -12.81
N GLN A 102 1.75 -4.33 -12.60
CA GLN A 102 0.68 -5.18 -13.14
C GLN A 102 -0.52 -5.27 -12.19
N ASP A 103 -0.29 -5.04 -10.89
CA ASP A 103 -1.28 -5.27 -9.84
C ASP A 103 -1.92 -3.97 -9.32
N PHE A 104 -1.26 -2.83 -9.52
CA PHE A 104 -1.64 -1.55 -8.93
C PHE A 104 -1.53 -0.40 -9.92
N VAL A 105 -2.53 0.49 -9.85
CA VAL A 105 -2.55 1.84 -10.42
C VAL A 105 -2.63 2.85 -9.27
N ILE A 106 -2.37 4.13 -9.55
CA ILE A 106 -2.48 5.19 -8.54
C ILE A 106 -3.66 6.11 -8.82
N ALA A 107 -4.24 6.66 -7.75
CA ALA A 107 -5.21 7.75 -7.87
C ALA A 107 -4.49 9.04 -8.28
N THR A 108 -5.06 9.78 -9.22
CA THR A 108 -4.55 11.09 -9.68
C THR A 108 -5.42 12.25 -9.21
N GLY A 109 -6.44 11.98 -8.38
CA GLY A 109 -7.32 12.97 -7.77
C GLY A 109 -7.95 12.42 -6.49
N THR A 110 -8.61 13.28 -5.73
CA THR A 110 -9.35 12.91 -4.51
C THR A 110 -10.63 12.14 -4.84
N TYR A 111 -11.20 11.45 -3.86
CA TYR A 111 -12.47 10.73 -4.04
C TYR A 111 -13.61 11.66 -4.47
N GLU A 112 -13.62 12.89 -3.95
CA GLU A 112 -14.56 13.94 -4.36
C GLU A 112 -14.37 14.31 -5.84
N GLN A 113 -13.13 14.53 -6.29
CA GLN A 113 -12.82 14.81 -7.71
C GLN A 113 -13.19 13.64 -8.63
N MET A 114 -13.24 12.42 -8.10
CA MET A 114 -13.76 11.24 -8.79
C MET A 114 -15.30 11.17 -8.83
N ASN A 115 -16.01 12.24 -8.43
CA ASN A 115 -17.47 12.25 -8.31
C ASN A 115 -17.99 11.05 -7.49
N ASN A 116 -17.43 10.88 -6.29
CA ASN A 116 -17.72 9.77 -5.38
C ASN A 116 -17.58 8.39 -6.05
N GLY A 117 -16.50 8.23 -6.82
CA GLY A 117 -16.16 6.98 -7.53
C GLY A 117 -16.82 6.79 -8.90
N SER A 118 -17.75 7.68 -9.30
CA SER A 118 -18.45 7.57 -10.59
C SER A 118 -17.56 7.91 -11.79
N ASN A 119 -16.51 8.71 -11.57
CA ASN A 119 -15.54 9.15 -12.57
C ASN A 119 -14.13 8.77 -12.09
N PRO A 120 -13.67 7.52 -12.33
CA PRO A 120 -12.40 7.05 -11.79
C PRO A 120 -11.21 7.82 -12.37
N LEU A 121 -10.35 8.35 -11.50
CA LEU A 121 -9.14 9.08 -11.87
C LEU A 121 -7.91 8.25 -11.47
N PHE A 122 -7.52 7.32 -12.34
CA PHE A 122 -6.35 6.47 -12.12
C PHE A 122 -5.35 6.56 -13.27
N ALA A 123 -4.08 6.35 -12.94
CA ALA A 123 -3.02 6.24 -13.93
C ALA A 123 -2.12 5.04 -13.65
N ASP A 124 -1.61 4.47 -14.74
CA ASP A 124 -0.53 3.49 -14.72
C ASP A 124 0.71 4.08 -14.05
N ILE A 125 1.46 3.23 -13.36
CA ILE A 125 2.67 3.62 -12.65
C ILE A 125 3.74 2.53 -12.73
N SER A 126 5.02 2.90 -12.68
CA SER A 126 6.09 1.91 -12.58
C SER A 126 6.15 1.27 -11.19
N THR A 127 6.73 0.07 -11.06
CA THR A 127 6.90 -0.59 -9.75
C THR A 127 7.66 0.29 -8.75
N TYR A 128 8.72 0.98 -9.19
CA TYR A 128 9.48 1.85 -8.30
C TYR A 128 8.72 3.14 -7.98
N ASP A 129 8.00 3.71 -8.96
CA ASP A 129 7.21 4.92 -8.71
C ASP A 129 6.01 4.67 -7.83
N LEU A 130 5.43 3.47 -7.85
CA LEU A 130 4.41 3.05 -6.89
C LEU A 130 4.95 3.12 -5.46
N PHE A 131 6.16 2.60 -5.23
CA PHE A 131 6.83 2.68 -3.93
C PHE A 131 7.01 4.13 -3.47
N VAL A 132 7.39 5.04 -4.38
CA VAL A 132 7.51 6.48 -4.10
C VAL A 132 6.14 7.11 -3.83
N TRP A 133 5.12 6.78 -4.64
CA TRP A 133 3.79 7.35 -4.53
C TRP A 133 3.09 6.95 -3.23
N LEU A 134 3.26 5.71 -2.76
CA LEU A 134 2.70 5.26 -1.48
C LEU A 134 3.23 6.10 -0.30
N HIS A 135 4.52 6.43 -0.32
CA HIS A 135 5.14 7.31 0.68
C HIS A 135 4.61 8.74 0.57
N TYR A 136 4.61 9.31 -0.64
CA TYR A 136 4.00 10.61 -0.90
C TYR A 136 2.54 10.68 -0.41
N TYR A 137 1.72 9.68 -0.73
CA TYR A 137 0.31 9.68 -0.37
C TYR A 137 0.11 9.55 1.15
N ALA A 138 0.93 8.77 1.85
CA ALA A 138 0.86 8.67 3.30
C ALA A 138 1.29 9.96 4.02
N SER A 139 2.23 10.71 3.45
CA SER A 139 2.84 11.88 4.11
C SER A 139 2.46 13.24 3.53
N ARG A 140 1.64 13.31 2.47
CA ARG A 140 1.15 14.60 1.95
C ARG A 140 0.28 15.33 2.98
N ASP A 141 0.25 16.65 2.89
CA ASP A 141 -0.66 17.51 3.66
C ASP A 141 -2.13 17.16 3.35
N ALA A 142 -3.05 17.44 4.27
CA ALA A 142 -4.49 17.32 3.99
C ALA A 142 -5.00 18.55 3.23
N PHE A 143 -5.89 18.36 2.25
CA PHE A 143 -6.47 19.47 1.50
C PHE A 143 -7.63 20.09 2.29
N LEU A 144 -7.73 21.42 2.26
CA LEU A 144 -8.81 22.21 2.86
C LEU A 144 -9.54 23.01 1.76
N GLU A 145 -10.65 23.63 2.13
CA GLU A 145 -11.39 24.52 1.22
C GLU A 145 -10.52 25.70 0.73
N GLY A 146 -10.77 26.16 -0.50
CA GLY A 146 -10.09 27.33 -1.07
C GLY A 146 -8.60 27.12 -1.35
N ASP A 147 -8.21 25.90 -1.75
CA ASP A 147 -6.83 25.50 -2.07
C ASP A 147 -5.84 25.59 -0.88
N ALA A 148 -6.35 25.73 0.35
CA ALA A 148 -5.53 25.67 1.55
C ALA A 148 -5.15 24.22 1.91
N VAL A 149 -4.12 24.07 2.76
CA VAL A 149 -3.67 22.76 3.24
C VAL A 149 -3.43 22.75 4.75
N TRP A 150 -3.55 21.57 5.36
CA TRP A 150 -3.13 21.30 6.73
C TRP A 150 -1.88 20.43 6.72
N GLU A 151 -0.75 21.03 7.10
CA GLU A 151 0.58 20.40 7.06
C GLU A 151 0.87 19.55 8.30
N ASN A 152 0.11 19.73 9.38
CA ASN A 152 0.37 19.07 10.66
C ASN A 152 -0.32 17.69 10.73
N VAL A 153 -0.05 16.84 9.73
CA VAL A 153 -0.55 15.46 9.62
C VAL A 153 0.42 14.59 8.80
N ASP A 154 0.80 13.43 9.34
CA ASP A 154 1.60 12.44 8.62
C ASP A 154 1.22 11.02 9.06
N PHE A 155 0.83 10.16 8.12
CA PHE A 155 0.42 8.78 8.42
C PHE A 155 1.58 7.78 8.44
N ALA A 156 2.78 8.19 8.02
CA ALA A 156 3.98 7.36 7.93
C ALA A 156 5.12 7.82 8.86
N HIS A 157 5.08 9.04 9.42
CA HIS A 157 6.12 9.57 10.32
C HIS A 157 5.54 10.14 11.62
N GLU A 158 6.43 10.66 12.48
CA GLU A 158 6.14 11.43 13.71
C GLU A 158 5.22 10.74 14.73
N ALA A 159 5.00 9.44 14.56
CA ALA A 159 4.10 8.65 15.38
C ALA A 159 4.60 7.20 15.53
N PRO A 160 4.05 6.41 16.47
CA PRO A 160 4.39 4.99 16.63
C PRO A 160 4.20 4.13 15.36
N GLY A 161 3.42 4.61 14.39
CA GLY A 161 3.24 3.97 13.08
C GLY A 161 4.48 4.00 12.18
N PHE A 162 5.50 4.82 12.48
CA PHE A 162 6.67 5.00 11.63
C PHE A 162 7.38 3.70 11.24
N ALA A 163 7.81 2.93 12.24
CA ALA A 163 8.56 1.69 12.02
C ALA A 163 7.74 0.58 11.34
N PRO A 164 6.49 0.30 11.71
CA PRO A 164 5.69 -0.70 10.99
C PRO A 164 5.27 -0.25 9.59
N TRP A 165 5.08 1.04 9.31
CA TRP A 165 4.74 1.54 7.97
C TRP A 165 5.89 1.35 6.98
N HIS A 166 7.13 1.62 7.40
CA HIS A 166 8.33 1.50 6.56
C HIS A 166 8.88 0.06 6.43
N ARG A 167 8.31 -0.91 7.14
CA ARG A 167 8.79 -2.31 7.17
C ARG A 167 8.32 -3.11 5.95
#